data_AF-A0A2D9HCI8-F1
#
_entry.id   AF-A0A2D9HCI8-F1
#
_cell.length_a   1.000
_cell.length_b   1.000
_cell.length_c   1.000
_cell.angle_alpha   90.00
_cell.angle_beta   90.00
_cell.angle_gamma   90.00
#
_symmetry.space_group_name_H-M   'P 1'
#
loop_
_entity.id
_entity.type
_entity.pdbx_description
1 polymer ?
#
loop_
_entity_poly.entity_id
_entity_poly.type
_entity_poly.pdbx_seq_one_letter_code
_entity_poly.pdbx_strand_id
1 'polypeptide(L)'
;MQAKTTPKQRFKKRRGVALLMVLATLAILTTMTTQFVHETQVRSQIAANARDSVRAYFLARSGTELTRLLIGFMKQKPCPMSMGLGTLAKGSSGGQATCEDELRGLQSALNLPPQPFWRMLPLDSGLFGAIGDGSMGQMLGLPTPKLTTAAIDPQSGALTNEEEGDGPGGEGQALLANLGGTFSVFIDDEDRKIPLKQLWKGTPAQNRAAALRLAALISSPRYDGLFQATNARGEDVDRRELISTILDWMDPDTSISEIDFISGQRITGAQSEDSRYDKDATPYRSKNASFDSIAELKQLKGFTDEVYAAFADQMTIYGENRINVESLLGSLLGVGSLNPDQGDSPSAPVQFLTAVSVCLAPEQILQVGERLNLWYLAFNRCVAARLTDLPEIQALCPLNETPGLTPFDNYFVNVMAQLTAAEGLDFDSKACEESVSNTSRYFKITSQATVGRAARTLTLVLRYAPSDAAEERYYWREE
;
A
#
# COMPACT_ATOMS: atom_id res chain seq x y z
N MET A 1 28.60 74.83 86.87
CA MET A 1 27.38 74.04 86.61
C MET A 1 27.78 72.74 85.93
N GLN A 2 27.52 71.60 86.59
CA GLN A 2 27.76 70.25 86.05
C GLN A 2 26.61 69.87 85.10
N ALA A 3 26.91 69.25 83.95
CA ALA A 3 25.91 68.63 83.09
C ALA A 3 26.23 67.13 82.92
N LYS A 4 25.28 66.30 83.37
CA LYS A 4 25.31 64.83 83.42
C LYS A 4 25.44 64.21 82.03
N THR A 5 26.30 63.20 81.89
CA THR A 5 26.33 62.25 80.77
C THR A 5 25.42 61.06 81.05
N THR A 6 24.42 60.82 80.20
CA THR A 6 23.61 59.58 80.19
C THR A 6 24.28 58.49 79.34
N PRO A 7 24.20 57.20 79.73
CA PRO A 7 24.89 56.12 79.01
C PRO A 7 24.09 55.65 77.80
N LYS A 8 24.72 55.59 76.62
CA LYS A 8 24.15 54.98 75.40
C LYS A 8 24.14 53.45 75.53
N GLN A 9 22.95 52.84 75.52
CA GLN A 9 22.78 51.39 75.36
C GLN A 9 23.39 50.89 74.04
N ARG A 10 24.28 49.89 74.13
CA ARG A 10 24.88 49.22 72.98
C ARG A 10 23.93 48.16 72.42
N PHE A 11 23.36 48.41 71.25
CA PHE A 11 22.71 47.38 70.44
C PHE A 11 23.77 46.41 69.87
N LYS A 12 23.65 45.12 70.20
CA LYS A 12 24.46 44.02 69.64
C LYS A 12 24.24 43.95 68.13
N LYS A 13 25.30 44.17 67.34
CA LYS A 13 25.26 44.19 65.87
C LYS A 13 24.99 42.79 65.30
N ARG A 14 23.79 42.57 64.76
CA ARG A 14 23.42 41.40 63.93
C ARG A 14 24.08 41.50 62.55
N ARG A 15 25.37 41.13 62.42
CA ARG A 15 26.14 41.26 61.16
C ARG A 15 26.01 40.10 60.16
N GLY A 16 25.47 38.95 60.55
CA GLY A 16 25.30 37.79 59.65
C GLY A 16 23.97 37.74 58.89
N VAL A 17 22.93 38.43 59.37
CA VAL A 17 21.56 38.29 58.85
C VAL A 17 21.39 38.92 57.46
N ALA A 18 22.11 40.01 57.17
CA ALA A 18 22.03 40.68 55.87
C ALA A 18 22.58 39.82 54.73
N LEU A 19 23.68 39.08 54.96
CA LEU A 19 24.27 38.17 53.97
C LEU A 19 23.32 37.00 53.68
N LEU A 20 22.70 36.43 54.72
CA LEU A 20 21.73 35.35 54.56
C LEU A 20 20.47 35.80 53.80
N MET A 21 19.99 37.02 54.07
CA MET A 21 18.90 37.63 53.29
C MET A 21 19.27 37.75 51.81
N VAL A 22 20.45 38.29 51.50
CA VAL A 22 20.89 38.45 50.10
C VAL A 22 21.01 37.10 49.42
N LEU A 23 21.69 36.12 50.03
CA LEU A 23 21.84 34.79 49.46
C LEU A 23 20.49 34.08 49.26
N ALA A 24 19.54 34.24 50.21
CA ALA A 24 18.20 33.70 50.06
C ALA A 24 17.45 34.36 48.88
N THR A 25 17.52 35.68 48.75
CA THR A 25 16.89 36.39 47.61
C THR A 25 17.52 36.01 46.27
N LEU A 26 18.84 35.84 46.23
CA LEU A 26 19.59 35.47 45.02
C LEU A 26 19.30 34.03 44.62
N ALA A 27 19.18 33.13 45.59
CA ALA A 27 18.75 31.75 45.36
C ALA A 27 17.33 31.70 44.77
N ILE A 28 16.36 32.44 45.35
CA ILE A 28 14.98 32.49 44.86
C ILE A 28 14.90 33.10 43.45
N LEU A 29 15.65 34.18 43.18
CA LEU A 29 15.67 34.80 41.85
C LEU A 29 16.29 33.85 40.81
N THR A 30 17.38 33.16 41.18
CA THR A 30 18.03 32.20 40.29
C THR A 30 17.10 31.04 39.97
N THR A 31 16.42 30.46 40.97
CA THR A 31 15.46 29.37 40.71
C THR A 31 14.30 29.83 39.82
N MET A 32 13.70 31.00 40.08
CA MET A 32 12.63 31.55 39.22
C MET A 32 13.09 31.80 37.78
N THR A 33 14.26 32.41 37.59
CA THR A 33 14.79 32.67 36.24
C THR A 33 15.09 31.37 35.50
N THR A 34 15.69 30.37 36.16
CA THR A 34 15.94 29.06 35.53
C THR A 34 14.65 28.34 35.14
N GLN A 35 13.62 28.38 35.99
CA GLN A 35 12.32 27.80 35.68
C GLN A 35 11.67 28.50 34.48
N PHE A 36 11.68 29.84 34.44
CA PHE A 36 11.13 30.60 33.32
C PHE A 36 11.83 30.29 32.00
N VAL A 37 13.17 30.20 32.00
CA VAL A 37 13.95 29.84 30.81
C VAL A 37 13.58 28.44 30.33
N HIS A 38 13.51 27.47 31.25
CA HIS A 38 13.14 26.10 30.92
C HIS A 38 11.73 26.02 30.32
N GLU A 39 10.74 26.64 30.96
CA GLU A 39 9.36 26.69 30.45
C GLU A 39 9.27 27.37 29.08
N THR A 40 10.01 28.45 28.86
CA THR A 40 10.03 29.17 27.58
C THR A 40 10.63 28.31 26.46
N GLN A 41 11.73 27.61 26.74
CA GLN A 41 12.34 26.69 25.78
C GLN A 41 11.41 25.53 25.42
N VAL A 42 10.77 24.91 26.42
CA VAL A 42 9.80 23.83 26.21
C VAL A 42 8.61 24.33 25.38
N ARG A 43 8.03 25.49 25.72
CA ARG A 43 6.91 26.08 24.96
C ARG A 43 7.29 26.40 23.52
N SER A 44 8.49 26.94 23.29
CA SER A 44 9.01 27.21 21.95
C SER A 44 9.16 25.93 21.13
N GLN A 45 9.69 24.86 21.73
CA GLN A 45 9.80 23.56 21.07
C GLN A 45 8.43 22.93 20.75
N ILE A 46 7.47 23.01 21.67
CA ILE A 46 6.10 22.53 21.43
C ILE A 46 5.45 23.31 20.29
N ALA A 47 5.60 24.65 20.26
CA ALA A 47 5.06 25.48 19.19
C ALA A 47 5.71 25.17 17.83
N ALA A 48 7.03 24.96 17.79
CA ALA A 48 7.74 24.55 16.58
C ALA A 48 7.27 23.17 16.09
N ASN A 49 7.18 22.17 16.98
CA ASN A 49 6.69 20.84 16.65
C ASN A 49 5.24 20.86 16.17
N ALA A 50 4.36 21.66 16.79
CA ALA A 50 2.99 21.81 16.36
C ALA A 50 2.90 22.39 14.94
N ARG A 51 3.63 23.47 14.64
CA ARG A 51 3.72 24.05 13.30
C ARG A 51 4.23 23.04 12.29
N ASP A 52 5.34 22.37 12.60
CA ASP A 52 5.98 21.42 11.69
C ASP A 52 5.07 20.20 11.46
N SER A 53 4.31 19.76 12.47
CA SER A 53 3.34 18.67 12.33
C SER A 53 2.16 19.00 11.41
N VAL A 54 1.70 20.26 11.43
CA VAL A 54 0.63 20.74 10.52
C VAL A 54 1.18 20.80 9.10
N ARG A 55 2.39 21.30 8.91
CA ARG A 55 3.06 21.31 7.60
C ARG A 55 3.24 19.90 7.05
N ALA A 56 3.74 18.96 7.86
CA ALA A 56 3.89 17.57 7.47
C ALA A 56 2.55 16.94 7.05
N TYR A 57 1.46 17.22 7.79
CA TYR A 57 0.13 16.74 7.41
C TYR A 57 -0.32 17.26 6.04
N PHE A 58 -0.17 18.56 5.75
CA PHE A 58 -0.55 19.10 4.45
C PHE A 58 0.37 18.65 3.30
N LEU A 59 1.65 18.40 3.57
CA LEU A 59 2.56 17.80 2.59
C LEU A 59 2.14 16.36 2.24
N ALA A 60 1.86 15.52 3.25
CA ALA A 60 1.35 14.18 3.02
C ALA A 60 0.02 14.19 2.24
N ARG A 61 -0.87 15.14 2.59
CA ARG A 61 -2.15 15.29 1.87
C ARG A 61 -1.93 15.69 0.41
N SER A 62 -0.99 16.58 0.15
CA SER A 62 -0.63 16.98 -1.21
C SER A 62 -0.12 15.79 -2.03
N GLY A 63 0.70 14.92 -1.43
CA GLY A 63 1.15 13.67 -2.04
C GLY A 63 -0.02 12.74 -2.42
N THR A 64 -1.01 12.58 -1.55
CA THR A 64 -2.21 11.76 -1.85
C THR A 64 -3.07 12.33 -2.97
N GLU A 65 -3.33 13.65 -2.99
CA GLU A 65 -4.17 14.29 -4.01
C GLU A 65 -3.48 14.31 -5.38
N LEU A 66 -2.16 14.53 -5.40
CA LEU A 66 -1.40 14.45 -6.63
C LEU A 66 -1.43 13.03 -7.20
N THR A 67 -1.22 12.03 -6.35
CA THR A 67 -1.30 10.62 -6.76
C THR A 67 -2.68 10.26 -7.32
N ARG A 68 -3.75 10.81 -6.74
CA ARG A 68 -5.10 10.67 -7.30
C ARG A 68 -5.21 11.30 -8.68
N LEU A 69 -4.64 12.47 -8.91
CA LEU A 69 -4.58 13.09 -10.24
C LEU A 69 -3.81 12.22 -11.24
N LEU A 70 -2.67 11.65 -10.83
CA LEU A 70 -1.88 10.72 -11.64
C LEU A 70 -2.71 9.49 -12.05
N ILE A 71 -3.39 8.85 -11.09
CA ILE A 71 -4.26 7.69 -11.36
C ILE A 71 -5.41 8.09 -12.30
N GLY A 72 -6.05 9.24 -12.05
CA GLY A 72 -7.11 9.76 -12.92
C GLY A 72 -6.62 9.98 -14.36
N PHE A 73 -5.43 10.57 -14.52
CA PHE A 73 -4.79 10.76 -15.82
C PHE A 73 -4.50 9.42 -16.52
N MET A 74 -3.92 8.45 -15.78
CA MET A 74 -3.64 7.12 -16.33
C MET A 74 -4.90 6.40 -16.82
N LYS A 75 -6.03 6.61 -16.14
CA LYS A 75 -7.29 5.97 -16.47
C LYS A 75 -8.15 6.77 -17.47
N GLN A 76 -7.69 7.96 -17.89
CA GLN A 76 -8.40 8.81 -18.83
C GLN A 76 -8.50 8.16 -20.22
N LYS A 77 -9.69 8.27 -20.84
CA LYS A 77 -9.96 7.87 -22.23
C LYS A 77 -10.57 9.08 -22.97
N PRO A 78 -10.04 9.50 -24.14
CA PRO A 78 -8.76 9.10 -24.74
C PRO A 78 -7.55 9.64 -23.96
N CYS A 79 -6.37 9.03 -24.15
CA CYS A 79 -5.15 9.56 -23.56
C CYS A 79 -4.77 10.92 -24.18
N PRO A 80 -4.65 12.01 -23.39
CA PRO A 80 -4.33 13.34 -23.92
C PRO A 80 -2.88 13.47 -24.39
N MET A 81 -1.96 12.63 -23.88
CA MET A 81 -0.56 12.59 -24.30
C MET A 81 -0.29 11.49 -25.33
N SER A 82 -1.23 11.22 -26.24
CA SER A 82 -1.00 10.30 -27.35
C SER A 82 0.08 10.88 -28.28
N MET A 83 1.35 10.73 -27.91
CA MET A 83 2.54 11.16 -28.64
C MET A 83 2.76 10.25 -29.86
N GLY A 84 1.74 10.07 -30.71
CA GLY A 84 1.76 9.10 -31.82
C GLY A 84 1.98 7.65 -31.40
N LEU A 85 2.08 7.38 -30.10
CA LEU A 85 2.49 6.14 -29.48
C LEU A 85 1.41 5.07 -29.46
N GLY A 86 0.15 5.49 -29.60
CA GLY A 86 -0.96 4.59 -29.96
C GLY A 86 -0.72 3.81 -31.26
N THR A 87 0.19 4.25 -32.14
CA THR A 87 0.58 3.49 -33.35
C THR A 87 1.64 2.41 -33.11
N LEU A 88 2.38 2.49 -31.99
CA LEU A 88 3.37 1.48 -31.57
C LEU A 88 2.72 0.37 -30.73
N ALA A 89 1.56 0.63 -30.12
CA ALA A 89 0.71 -0.38 -29.50
C ALA A 89 0.06 -1.28 -30.58
N LYS A 90 0.86 -2.13 -31.22
CA LYS A 90 0.37 -3.21 -32.09
C LYS A 90 -0.50 -4.16 -31.25
N GLY A 91 -1.81 -3.93 -31.26
CA GLY A 91 -2.78 -4.75 -30.54
C GLY A 91 -4.03 -4.00 -30.09
N SER A 92 -4.04 -2.66 -30.07
CA SER A 92 -5.28 -1.93 -29.79
C SER A 92 -6.16 -1.90 -31.03
N SER A 93 -7.18 -2.76 -31.05
CA SER A 93 -8.23 -2.75 -32.06
C SER A 93 -9.02 -1.45 -31.97
N GLY A 94 -8.66 -0.44 -32.78
CA GLY A 94 -9.54 0.64 -33.27
C GLY A 94 -10.37 1.46 -32.28
N GLY A 95 -10.11 1.39 -30.97
CA GLY A 95 -10.83 2.12 -29.92
C GLY A 95 -9.92 3.07 -29.16
N GLN A 96 -10.48 4.18 -28.66
CA GLN A 96 -9.76 5.11 -27.76
C GLN A 96 -9.31 4.36 -26.50
N ALA A 97 -8.01 4.07 -26.43
CA ALA A 97 -7.36 3.38 -25.32
C ALA A 97 -7.21 4.30 -24.09
N THR A 98 -7.05 3.73 -22.89
CA THR A 98 -6.60 4.54 -21.73
C THR A 98 -5.14 4.94 -21.90
N CYS A 99 -4.68 5.96 -21.16
CA CYS A 99 -3.24 6.22 -21.06
C CYS A 99 -2.46 5.02 -20.51
N GLU A 100 -3.03 4.27 -19.56
CA GLU A 100 -2.41 3.05 -19.02
C GLU A 100 -2.20 1.99 -20.11
N ASP A 101 -3.15 1.82 -21.02
CA ASP A 101 -3.04 0.87 -22.14
C ASP A 101 -1.94 1.30 -23.14
N GLU A 102 -1.80 2.60 -23.41
CA GLU A 102 -0.73 3.13 -24.25
C GLU A 102 0.65 2.97 -23.58
N LEU A 103 0.74 3.23 -22.27
CA LEU A 103 1.97 3.05 -21.50
C LEU A 103 2.40 1.57 -21.42
N ARG A 104 1.44 0.64 -21.34
CA ARG A 104 1.72 -0.80 -21.51
C ARG A 104 2.27 -1.12 -22.90
N GLY A 105 1.72 -0.51 -23.95
CA GLY A 105 2.25 -0.63 -25.31
C GLY A 105 3.72 -0.21 -25.38
N LEU A 106 4.06 0.92 -24.76
CA LEU A 106 5.44 1.39 -24.61
C LEU A 106 6.34 0.42 -23.86
N GLN A 107 5.87 -0.06 -22.71
CA GLN A 107 6.57 -1.03 -21.89
C GLN A 107 6.89 -2.30 -22.69
N SER A 108 5.94 -2.79 -23.48
CA SER A 108 6.16 -3.92 -24.38
C SER A 108 7.17 -3.60 -25.49
N ALA A 109 7.09 -2.42 -26.12
CA ALA A 109 8.01 -2.00 -27.18
C ALA A 109 9.45 -1.83 -26.69
N LEU A 110 9.61 -1.39 -25.44
CA LEU A 110 10.91 -1.22 -24.77
C LEU A 110 11.39 -2.50 -24.05
N ASN A 111 10.65 -3.62 -24.20
CA ASN A 111 10.92 -4.89 -23.53
C ASN A 111 11.17 -4.71 -22.02
N LEU A 112 10.31 -3.93 -21.38
CA LEU A 112 10.33 -3.67 -19.96
C LEU A 112 9.50 -4.72 -19.21
N PRO A 113 9.87 -5.03 -17.95
CA PRO A 113 9.17 -6.01 -17.12
C PRO A 113 7.69 -5.65 -16.96
N PRO A 114 6.73 -6.60 -17.03
CA PRO A 114 5.30 -6.35 -16.80
C PRO A 114 5.07 -5.99 -15.34
N GLN A 115 4.83 -4.71 -15.10
CA GLN A 115 4.50 -4.13 -13.80
C GLN A 115 3.71 -2.85 -14.03
N PRO A 116 2.81 -2.49 -13.11
CA PRO A 116 2.07 -1.25 -13.24
C PRO A 116 2.98 -0.03 -13.32
N PHE A 117 2.68 0.88 -14.24
CA PHE A 117 3.54 2.03 -14.55
C PHE A 117 3.82 2.93 -13.32
N TRP A 118 2.86 3.09 -12.42
CA TRP A 118 3.03 3.90 -11.20
C TRP A 118 4.14 3.37 -10.28
N ARG A 119 4.57 2.11 -10.41
CA ARG A 119 5.71 1.56 -9.66
C ARG A 119 7.07 1.90 -10.27
N MET A 120 7.10 2.35 -11.51
CA MET A 120 8.32 2.81 -12.18
C MET A 120 8.65 4.26 -11.83
N LEU A 121 7.68 5.02 -11.33
CA LEU A 121 7.83 6.45 -11.00
C LEU A 121 8.03 6.63 -9.49
N PRO A 122 9.16 7.20 -9.04
CA PRO A 122 9.34 7.56 -7.63
C PRO A 122 8.45 8.78 -7.32
N LEU A 123 7.28 8.54 -6.71
CA LEU A 123 6.35 9.62 -6.34
C LEU A 123 6.80 10.28 -5.05
N ASP A 124 7.85 11.09 -5.14
CA ASP A 124 8.43 11.84 -4.02
C ASP A 124 8.55 13.34 -4.30
N SER A 125 8.84 14.11 -3.25
CA SER A 125 9.03 15.57 -3.36
C SER A 125 10.11 15.99 -4.35
N GLY A 126 11.09 15.13 -4.66
CA GLY A 126 12.13 15.40 -5.65
C GLY A 126 11.59 15.34 -7.08
N LEU A 127 10.79 14.31 -7.40
CA LEU A 127 10.09 14.24 -8.69
C LEU A 127 9.18 15.45 -8.90
N PHE A 128 8.44 15.87 -7.87
CA PHE A 128 7.57 17.04 -7.98
C PHE A 128 8.32 18.36 -8.03
N GLY A 129 9.46 18.46 -7.34
CA GLY A 129 10.41 19.55 -7.54
C GLY A 129 10.85 19.65 -9.00
N ALA A 130 11.21 18.52 -9.61
CA ALA A 130 11.63 18.42 -11.00
C ALA A 130 10.52 18.71 -12.03
N ILE A 131 9.26 18.42 -11.67
CA ILE A 131 8.10 18.86 -12.47
C ILE A 131 7.92 20.36 -12.33
N GLY A 132 8.01 20.88 -11.10
CA GLY A 132 7.78 22.29 -10.81
C GLY A 132 8.81 23.21 -11.45
N ASP A 133 10.08 22.81 -11.48
CA ASP A 133 11.18 23.59 -12.06
C ASP A 133 11.35 23.38 -13.58
N GLY A 134 10.56 22.48 -14.17
CA GLY A 134 10.55 22.15 -15.59
C GLY A 134 11.69 21.24 -16.05
N SER A 135 12.56 20.77 -15.15
CA SER A 135 13.69 19.89 -15.50
C SER A 135 13.24 18.53 -16.01
N MET A 136 12.15 17.95 -15.47
CA MET A 136 11.62 16.68 -15.96
C MET A 136 11.05 16.80 -17.38
N GLY A 137 10.35 17.88 -17.71
CA GLY A 137 9.87 18.08 -19.08
C GLY A 137 11.01 18.27 -20.07
N GLN A 138 12.06 19.01 -19.70
CA GLN A 138 13.28 19.11 -20.52
C GLN A 138 13.93 17.74 -20.77
N MET A 139 14.00 16.89 -19.74
CA MET A 139 14.51 15.52 -19.86
C MET A 139 13.65 14.66 -20.79
N LEU A 140 12.33 14.81 -20.73
CA LEU A 140 11.36 14.04 -21.54
C LEU A 140 11.08 14.67 -22.92
N GLY A 141 11.72 15.79 -23.26
CA GLY A 141 11.45 16.53 -24.50
C GLY A 141 10.05 17.14 -24.57
N LEU A 142 9.38 17.31 -23.41
CA LEU A 142 8.06 17.89 -23.28
C LEU A 142 8.19 19.40 -22.99
N PRO A 143 7.41 20.26 -23.67
CA PRO A 143 7.33 21.67 -23.31
C PRO A 143 6.55 21.81 -21.99
N THR A 144 7.23 21.67 -20.86
CA THR A 144 6.63 21.91 -19.55
C THR A 144 6.93 23.35 -19.11
N PRO A 145 5.92 24.21 -18.95
CA PRO A 145 6.14 25.52 -18.34
C PRO A 145 6.62 25.35 -16.90
N LYS A 146 7.55 26.19 -16.45
CA LYS A 146 7.97 26.23 -15.04
C LYS A 146 6.78 26.65 -14.19
N LEU A 147 6.36 25.81 -13.24
CA LEU A 147 5.32 26.14 -12.29
C LEU A 147 5.94 27.04 -11.22
N THR A 148 5.94 28.35 -11.44
CA THR A 148 6.49 29.32 -10.48
C THR A 148 5.38 29.90 -9.60
N THR A 149 5.75 30.40 -8.41
CA THR A 149 4.82 31.12 -7.51
C THR A 149 4.21 32.39 -8.12
N ALA A 150 4.80 32.93 -9.18
CA ALA A 150 4.27 34.08 -9.92
C ALA A 150 3.06 33.72 -10.80
N ALA A 151 2.83 32.44 -11.08
CA ALA A 151 1.75 31.97 -11.95
C ALA A 151 0.41 31.76 -11.22
N ILE A 152 0.30 32.04 -9.91
CA ILE A 152 -0.94 31.84 -9.13
C ILE A 152 -1.36 33.16 -8.48
N ASP A 153 -2.57 33.63 -8.80
CA ASP A 153 -3.20 34.77 -8.11
C ASP A 153 -3.55 34.38 -6.66
N PRO A 154 -3.00 35.05 -5.63
CA PRO A 154 -3.19 34.70 -4.23
C PRO A 154 -4.62 34.90 -3.70
N GLN A 155 -5.50 35.60 -4.42
CA GLN A 155 -6.91 35.78 -4.01
C GLN A 155 -7.89 34.82 -4.70
N SER A 156 -7.59 34.40 -5.94
CA SER A 156 -8.49 33.55 -6.74
C SER A 156 -8.01 32.12 -6.91
N GLY A 157 -6.71 31.84 -6.69
CA GLY A 157 -6.09 30.55 -6.94
C GLY A 157 -6.03 30.15 -8.41
N ALA A 158 -6.34 31.08 -9.33
CA ALA A 158 -6.31 30.85 -10.77
C ALA A 158 -4.89 31.01 -11.35
N LEU A 159 -4.60 30.23 -12.39
CA LEU A 159 -3.35 30.33 -13.15
C LEU A 159 -3.38 31.60 -14.01
N THR A 160 -2.37 32.47 -13.86
CA THR A 160 -2.20 33.65 -14.71
C THR A 160 -1.37 33.30 -15.94
N ASN A 161 -1.86 33.67 -17.13
CA ASN A 161 -1.15 33.51 -18.40
C ASN A 161 -0.14 34.66 -18.62
N GLU A 162 0.74 34.93 -17.66
CA GLU A 162 1.83 35.87 -17.91
C GLU A 162 2.97 35.11 -18.61
N GLU A 163 3.09 35.35 -19.92
CA GLU A 163 4.23 34.91 -20.73
C GLU A 163 5.53 35.51 -20.20
N GLU A 164 6.55 34.66 -20.18
CA GLU A 164 7.97 34.93 -19.93
C GLU A 164 8.40 36.40 -20.14
N GLY A 165 8.79 37.04 -19.04
CA GLY A 165 9.74 38.15 -19.09
C GLY A 165 11.17 37.61 -19.09
N ASP A 166 11.84 37.69 -20.24
CA ASP A 166 13.30 37.45 -20.42
C ASP A 166 14.12 38.55 -19.73
N GLY A 167 14.10 38.53 -18.40
CA GLY A 167 14.87 39.42 -17.52
C GLY A 167 15.87 38.62 -16.70
N PRO A 168 17.14 39.04 -16.60
CA PRO A 168 18.13 38.38 -15.75
C PRO A 168 17.76 38.68 -14.28
N GLY A 169 16.92 37.84 -13.67
CA GLY A 169 16.49 37.99 -12.28
C GLY A 169 15.06 37.57 -11.94
N GLY A 170 14.30 36.96 -12.85
CA GLY A 170 12.99 36.38 -12.54
C GLY A 170 13.07 35.06 -11.77
N GLU A 171 13.66 35.06 -10.56
CA GLU A 171 13.68 33.88 -9.67
C GLU A 171 12.31 33.69 -9.00
N GLY A 172 11.29 33.35 -9.78
CA GLY A 172 10.09 32.73 -9.23
C GLY A 172 10.50 31.36 -8.68
N GLN A 173 10.48 31.17 -7.35
CA GLN A 173 10.72 29.86 -6.76
C GLN A 173 9.73 28.87 -7.37
N ALA A 174 10.24 27.76 -7.90
CA ALA A 174 9.39 26.69 -8.41
C ALA A 174 8.45 26.24 -7.27
N LEU A 175 7.14 26.28 -7.54
CA LEU A 175 6.04 26.12 -6.59
C LEU A 175 6.14 24.81 -5.79
N LEU A 176 6.70 23.78 -6.43
CA LEU A 176 6.87 22.43 -5.89
C LEU A 176 8.31 22.13 -5.44
N ALA A 177 9.28 23.02 -5.69
CA ALA A 177 10.70 22.78 -5.38
C ALA A 177 11.09 23.15 -3.94
N ASN A 178 10.35 24.06 -3.29
CA ASN A 178 10.65 24.50 -1.91
C ASN A 178 9.47 24.26 -0.96
N LEU A 179 9.12 23.00 -0.77
CA LEU A 179 8.01 22.58 0.09
C LEU A 179 8.34 22.63 1.60
N GLY A 180 9.57 23.00 1.98
CA GLY A 180 10.00 23.11 3.38
C GLY A 180 9.99 21.78 4.14
N GLY A 181 10.00 20.65 3.42
CA GLY A 181 9.96 19.29 3.91
C GLY A 181 10.05 18.29 2.76
N THR A 182 10.00 17.00 3.08
CA THR A 182 10.00 15.93 2.08
C THR A 182 8.74 15.09 2.22
N PHE A 183 8.29 14.50 1.12
CA PHE A 183 7.27 13.46 1.17
C PHE A 183 7.58 12.36 0.17
N SER A 184 7.10 11.16 0.47
CA SER A 184 7.11 9.99 -0.41
C SER A 184 5.71 9.40 -0.45
N VAL A 185 5.33 8.83 -1.59
CA VAL A 185 4.04 8.18 -1.77
C VAL A 185 4.25 6.75 -2.25
N PHE A 186 3.56 5.84 -1.59
CA PHE A 186 3.50 4.43 -1.92
C PHE A 186 2.08 4.10 -2.39
N ILE A 187 1.97 3.45 -3.53
CA ILE A 187 0.69 2.97 -4.06
C ILE A 187 0.70 1.46 -3.95
N ASP A 188 -0.27 0.95 -3.21
CA ASP A 188 -0.62 -0.46 -3.17
C ASP A 188 -1.92 -0.67 -3.94
N ASP A 189 -1.96 -1.72 -4.74
CA ASP A 189 -3.11 -2.08 -5.56
C ASP A 189 -3.94 -3.10 -4.80
N GLU A 190 -5.18 -2.73 -4.46
CA GLU A 190 -6.05 -3.61 -3.69
C GLU A 190 -6.63 -4.74 -4.56
N ASP A 191 -6.71 -4.56 -5.89
CA ASP A 191 -7.20 -5.60 -6.79
C ASP A 191 -6.18 -6.74 -7.01
N ARG A 192 -4.94 -6.61 -6.50
CA ARG A 192 -3.98 -7.73 -6.45
C ARG A 192 -4.22 -8.67 -5.26
N LYS A 193 -4.98 -8.23 -4.25
CA LYS A 193 -5.24 -8.94 -3.00
C LYS A 193 -6.50 -9.80 -3.09
N ILE A 194 -6.71 -10.67 -2.11
CA ILE A 194 -7.88 -11.57 -2.07
C ILE A 194 -9.09 -10.80 -1.48
N PRO A 195 -10.19 -10.60 -2.25
CA PRO A 195 -11.37 -9.88 -1.77
C PRO A 195 -12.22 -10.77 -0.85
N LEU A 196 -12.31 -10.41 0.44
CA LEU A 196 -13.04 -11.20 1.45
C LEU A 196 -14.55 -11.23 1.20
N LYS A 197 -15.10 -10.16 0.63
CA LYS A 197 -16.51 -10.04 0.25
C LYS A 197 -16.99 -11.16 -0.67
N GLN A 198 -16.07 -11.78 -1.42
CA GLN A 198 -16.38 -12.85 -2.35
C GLN A 198 -16.84 -14.13 -1.66
N LEU A 199 -16.37 -14.43 -0.44
CA LEU A 199 -16.76 -15.63 0.32
C LEU A 199 -18.27 -15.67 0.62
N TRP A 200 -18.85 -14.51 0.91
CA TRP A 200 -20.27 -14.37 1.24
C TRP A 200 -21.15 -13.94 0.05
N LYS A 201 -20.72 -13.02 -0.80
CA LYS A 201 -21.57 -12.49 -1.88
C LYS A 201 -21.37 -13.20 -3.23
N GLY A 202 -20.50 -14.19 -3.30
CA GLY A 202 -20.19 -14.89 -4.54
C GLY A 202 -21.16 -16.00 -4.91
N THR A 203 -21.11 -16.38 -6.19
CA THR A 203 -21.64 -17.66 -6.68
C THR A 203 -20.82 -18.82 -6.12
N PRO A 204 -21.32 -20.07 -6.12
CA PRO A 204 -20.54 -21.22 -5.63
C PRO A 204 -19.14 -21.33 -6.26
N ALA A 205 -19.03 -21.11 -7.57
CA ALA A 205 -17.73 -21.10 -8.26
C ALA A 205 -16.78 -20.03 -7.70
N GLN A 206 -17.30 -18.84 -7.39
CA GLN A 206 -16.49 -17.75 -6.86
C GLN A 206 -16.18 -17.93 -5.36
N ASN A 207 -17.10 -18.47 -4.57
CA ASN A 207 -16.88 -18.81 -3.17
C ASN A 207 -15.76 -19.85 -3.08
N ARG A 208 -15.81 -20.88 -3.94
CA ARG A 208 -14.74 -21.86 -4.10
C ARG A 208 -13.43 -21.15 -4.42
N ALA A 209 -13.37 -20.34 -5.49
CA ALA A 209 -12.16 -19.65 -5.88
C ALA A 209 -11.56 -18.81 -4.74
N ALA A 210 -12.38 -18.04 -4.02
CA ALA A 210 -11.92 -17.24 -2.87
C ALA A 210 -11.40 -18.12 -1.71
N ALA A 211 -12.10 -19.20 -1.37
CA ALA A 211 -11.68 -20.14 -0.34
C ALA A 211 -10.37 -20.85 -0.71
N LEU A 212 -10.19 -21.23 -1.98
CA LEU A 212 -8.96 -21.83 -2.49
C LEU A 212 -7.78 -20.87 -2.43
N ARG A 213 -7.99 -19.58 -2.72
CA ARG A 213 -6.96 -18.55 -2.60
C ARG A 213 -6.51 -18.38 -1.15
N LEU A 214 -7.45 -18.30 -0.21
CA LEU A 214 -7.12 -18.22 1.22
C LEU A 214 -6.42 -19.50 1.71
N ALA A 215 -6.88 -20.68 1.27
CA ALA A 215 -6.22 -21.92 1.60
C ALA A 215 -4.81 -22.01 1.03
N ALA A 216 -4.59 -21.58 -0.21
CA ALA A 216 -3.26 -21.50 -0.80
C ALA A 216 -2.35 -20.56 0.01
N LEU A 217 -2.87 -19.41 0.47
CA LEU A 217 -2.15 -18.45 1.29
C LEU A 217 -1.63 -19.06 2.61
N ILE A 218 -2.45 -19.88 3.28
CA ILE A 218 -2.11 -20.46 4.59
C ILE A 218 -1.51 -21.87 4.50
N SER A 219 -1.52 -22.50 3.32
CA SER A 219 -1.11 -23.90 3.11
C SER A 219 0.38 -24.15 3.26
N SER A 220 1.22 -23.11 3.11
CA SER A 220 2.67 -23.30 3.09
C SER A 220 3.16 -23.95 4.40
N PRO A 221 4.01 -24.99 4.32
CA PRO A 221 4.54 -25.68 5.52
C PRO A 221 5.27 -24.75 6.48
N ARG A 222 5.80 -23.62 6.00
CA ARG A 222 6.43 -22.60 6.85
C ARG A 222 5.49 -22.04 7.93
N TYR A 223 4.18 -22.14 7.72
CA TYR A 223 3.16 -21.64 8.64
C TYR A 223 2.55 -22.75 9.52
N ASP A 224 3.04 -23.99 9.42
CA ASP A 224 2.56 -25.10 10.25
C ASP A 224 2.60 -24.79 11.75
N GLY A 225 3.65 -24.09 12.21
CA GLY A 225 3.76 -23.67 13.60
C GLY A 225 2.66 -22.73 14.09
N LEU A 226 1.94 -22.05 13.19
CA LEU A 226 0.81 -21.18 13.55
C LEU A 226 -0.49 -21.97 13.80
N PHE A 227 -0.59 -23.21 13.31
CA PHE A 227 -1.83 -23.99 13.31
C PHE A 227 -1.73 -25.35 14.04
N GLN A 228 -0.53 -25.82 14.39
CA GLN A 228 -0.32 -27.13 15.02
C GLN A 228 -0.41 -27.13 16.57
N ALA A 229 -0.45 -25.96 17.18
CA ALA A 229 -0.45 -25.81 18.64
C ALA A 229 -1.49 -24.79 19.06
N THR A 230 -1.95 -24.90 20.31
CA THR A 230 -2.77 -23.88 20.94
C THR A 230 -2.08 -22.52 20.83
N ASN A 231 -2.78 -21.55 20.25
CA ASN A 231 -2.21 -20.25 19.96
C ASN A 231 -2.01 -19.41 21.25
N ALA A 232 -1.44 -18.21 21.12
CA ALA A 232 -1.19 -17.31 22.26
C ALA A 232 -2.46 -16.90 23.02
N ARG A 233 -3.65 -17.04 22.41
CA ARG A 233 -4.96 -16.77 23.02
C ARG A 233 -5.57 -17.99 23.69
N GLY A 234 -4.92 -19.16 23.66
CA GLY A 234 -5.48 -20.40 24.22
C GLY A 234 -6.48 -21.09 23.29
N GLU A 235 -6.53 -20.70 22.01
CA GLU A 235 -7.46 -21.26 21.01
C GLU A 235 -6.74 -22.33 20.19
N ASP A 236 -7.48 -23.38 19.82
CA ASP A 236 -7.08 -24.36 18.83
C ASP A 236 -7.91 -24.10 17.57
N VAL A 237 -7.25 -23.70 16.49
CA VAL A 237 -7.90 -23.29 15.24
C VAL A 237 -7.13 -23.87 14.06
N ASP A 238 -7.79 -24.76 13.34
CA ASP A 238 -7.25 -25.32 12.11
C ASP A 238 -7.31 -24.33 10.95
N ARG A 239 -6.49 -24.55 9.92
CA ARG A 239 -6.46 -23.75 8.68
C ARG A 239 -7.84 -23.59 8.03
N ARG A 240 -8.63 -24.66 8.00
CA ARG A 240 -10.01 -24.61 7.47
C ARG A 240 -10.94 -23.79 8.35
N GLU A 241 -10.80 -23.92 9.67
CA GLU A 241 -11.61 -23.16 10.62
C GLU A 241 -11.30 -21.66 10.50
N LEU A 242 -10.03 -21.27 10.29
CA LEU A 242 -9.67 -19.88 10.05
C LEU A 242 -10.47 -19.27 8.89
N ILE A 243 -10.64 -20.00 7.78
CA ILE A 243 -11.43 -19.53 6.62
C ILE A 243 -12.93 -19.44 6.98
N SER A 244 -13.47 -20.42 7.72
CA SER A 244 -14.87 -20.36 8.18
C SER A 244 -15.12 -19.17 9.11
N THR A 245 -14.18 -18.81 9.98
CA THR A 245 -14.36 -17.67 10.90
C THR A 245 -14.48 -16.33 10.16
N ILE A 246 -13.83 -16.20 9.00
CA ILE A 246 -13.96 -15.02 8.13
C ILE A 246 -15.33 -15.00 7.45
N LEU A 247 -15.84 -16.16 7.03
CA LEU A 247 -17.17 -16.28 6.42
C LEU A 247 -18.27 -15.93 7.43
N ASP A 248 -18.26 -16.58 8.59
CA ASP A 248 -19.19 -16.39 9.72
C ASP A 248 -19.25 -14.90 10.12
N TRP A 249 -18.09 -14.24 10.27
CA TRP A 249 -18.06 -12.82 10.64
C TRP A 249 -18.85 -11.91 9.68
N MET A 250 -18.95 -12.29 8.41
CA MET A 250 -19.51 -11.48 7.33
C MET A 250 -20.94 -11.86 6.95
N ASP A 251 -21.34 -13.11 7.15
CA ASP A 251 -22.63 -13.58 6.66
C ASP A 251 -23.79 -13.15 7.59
N PRO A 252 -25.00 -12.88 7.07
CA PRO A 252 -26.12 -12.36 7.86
C PRO A 252 -26.83 -13.42 8.70
N ASP A 253 -26.48 -14.70 8.54
CA ASP A 253 -27.09 -15.74 9.36
C ASP A 253 -26.40 -15.77 10.74
N THR A 254 -26.73 -16.74 11.58
CA THR A 254 -26.17 -16.82 12.95
C THR A 254 -25.65 -18.21 13.24
N SER A 255 -25.35 -18.98 12.21
CA SER A 255 -24.97 -20.38 12.28
C SER A 255 -23.59 -20.55 11.68
N ILE A 256 -22.79 -21.43 12.25
CA ILE A 256 -21.45 -21.72 11.72
C ILE A 256 -21.58 -22.24 10.29
N SER A 257 -20.95 -21.55 9.34
CA SER A 257 -20.97 -21.84 7.92
C SER A 257 -19.57 -22.17 7.41
N GLU A 258 -19.48 -23.13 6.49
CA GLU A 258 -18.25 -23.44 5.77
C GLU A 258 -18.48 -23.47 4.25
N ILE A 259 -17.40 -23.37 3.49
CA ILE A 259 -17.42 -23.53 2.03
C ILE A 259 -16.90 -24.92 1.70
N ASP A 260 -17.66 -25.70 0.94
CA ASP A 260 -17.17 -26.93 0.34
C ASP A 260 -16.12 -26.59 -0.73
N PHE A 261 -14.90 -27.08 -0.54
CA PHE A 261 -13.76 -26.83 -1.43
C PHE A 261 -13.93 -27.49 -2.81
N ILE A 262 -14.84 -28.45 -2.93
CA ILE A 262 -15.13 -29.17 -4.18
C ILE A 262 -16.24 -28.46 -4.96
N SER A 263 -17.42 -28.30 -4.36
CA SER A 263 -18.59 -27.71 -5.04
C SER A 263 -18.67 -26.19 -4.95
N GLY A 264 -18.00 -25.58 -3.98
CA GLY A 264 -18.13 -24.15 -3.66
C GLY A 264 -19.43 -23.79 -2.96
N GLN A 265 -20.28 -24.78 -2.65
CA GLN A 265 -21.52 -24.53 -1.92
C GLN A 265 -21.21 -24.20 -0.47
N ARG A 266 -22.03 -23.29 0.10
CA ARG A 266 -22.02 -23.05 1.53
C ARG A 266 -22.78 -24.14 2.25
N ILE A 267 -22.17 -24.66 3.30
CA ILE A 267 -22.75 -25.65 4.19
C ILE A 267 -22.92 -24.96 5.54
N THR A 268 -24.17 -24.78 5.95
CA THR A 268 -24.51 -24.15 7.23
C THR A 268 -24.80 -25.24 8.26
N GLY A 269 -24.12 -25.17 9.40
CA GLY A 269 -24.30 -26.04 10.54
C GLY A 269 -25.48 -25.64 11.42
N ALA A 270 -25.69 -26.38 12.51
CA ALA A 270 -26.75 -26.12 13.48
C ALA A 270 -26.28 -25.34 14.72
N GLN A 271 -24.97 -25.09 14.84
CA GLN A 271 -24.37 -24.40 15.98
C GLN A 271 -24.36 -22.89 15.74
N SER A 272 -24.59 -22.13 16.82
CA SER A 272 -24.48 -20.66 16.79
C SER A 272 -23.03 -20.23 16.59
N GLU A 273 -22.78 -19.33 15.66
CA GLU A 273 -21.43 -18.77 15.44
C GLU A 273 -20.92 -17.94 16.64
N ASP A 274 -21.82 -17.24 17.34
CA ASP A 274 -21.51 -16.43 18.54
C ASP A 274 -20.80 -17.23 19.64
N SER A 275 -21.00 -18.56 19.66
CA SER A 275 -20.34 -19.45 20.61
C SER A 275 -18.81 -19.43 20.54
N ARG A 276 -18.24 -18.91 19.44
CA ARG A 276 -16.80 -18.66 19.29
C ARG A 276 -16.28 -17.58 20.24
N TYR A 277 -17.10 -16.59 20.58
CA TYR A 277 -16.69 -15.37 21.29
C TYR A 277 -17.29 -15.26 22.70
N ASP A 278 -18.29 -16.08 23.03
CA ASP A 278 -18.95 -16.11 24.34
C ASP A 278 -18.00 -16.34 25.53
N LYS A 279 -16.83 -16.96 25.28
CA LYS A 279 -15.83 -17.32 26.30
C LYS A 279 -14.70 -16.30 26.44
N ASP A 280 -14.68 -15.27 25.61
CA ASP A 280 -13.65 -14.23 25.68
C ASP A 280 -13.77 -13.41 26.98
N ALA A 281 -12.66 -12.82 27.41
CA ALA A 281 -12.62 -12.00 28.64
C ALA A 281 -13.66 -10.86 28.62
N THR A 282 -13.92 -10.32 27.43
CA THR A 282 -15.04 -9.43 27.12
C THR A 282 -15.82 -10.06 25.98
N PRO A 283 -16.94 -10.75 26.26
CA PRO A 283 -17.75 -11.38 25.22
C PRO A 283 -18.31 -10.34 24.24
N TYR A 284 -18.27 -10.68 22.96
CA TYR A 284 -18.92 -9.95 21.86
C TYR A 284 -19.56 -10.97 20.94
N ARG A 285 -20.19 -10.49 19.87
CA ARG A 285 -20.87 -11.32 18.86
C ARG A 285 -20.23 -11.14 17.51
N SER A 286 -20.49 -12.09 16.61
CA SER A 286 -20.21 -11.88 15.20
C SER A 286 -20.92 -10.61 14.72
N LYS A 287 -20.30 -9.94 13.75
CA LYS A 287 -20.82 -8.68 13.21
C LYS A 287 -21.98 -8.90 12.23
N ASN A 288 -21.94 -10.02 11.50
CA ASN A 288 -22.93 -10.47 10.53
C ASN A 288 -23.12 -9.45 9.40
N ALA A 289 -22.01 -8.79 9.07
CA ALA A 289 -21.94 -7.73 8.08
C ALA A 289 -20.53 -7.62 7.51
N SER A 290 -20.41 -6.93 6.37
CA SER A 290 -19.09 -6.71 5.77
C SER A 290 -18.15 -5.95 6.71
N PHE A 291 -16.85 -6.26 6.61
CA PHE A 291 -15.80 -5.53 7.31
C PHE A 291 -15.82 -4.04 6.97
N ASP A 292 -15.71 -3.19 7.98
CA ASP A 292 -15.46 -1.74 7.85
C ASP A 292 -13.96 -1.46 7.74
N SER A 293 -13.12 -2.31 8.34
CA SER A 293 -11.66 -2.26 8.27
C SER A 293 -11.05 -3.65 8.23
N ILE A 294 -9.92 -3.80 7.54
CA ILE A 294 -9.13 -5.03 7.57
C ILE A 294 -8.65 -5.38 8.98
N ALA A 295 -8.50 -4.38 9.87
CA ALA A 295 -8.07 -4.57 11.25
C ALA A 295 -9.07 -5.37 12.10
N GLU A 296 -10.34 -5.45 11.69
CA GLU A 296 -11.34 -6.30 12.33
C GLU A 296 -10.97 -7.78 12.29
N LEU A 297 -10.12 -8.23 11.35
CA LEU A 297 -9.59 -9.59 11.34
C LEU A 297 -9.00 -9.98 12.71
N LYS A 298 -8.41 -9.03 13.47
CA LYS A 298 -7.87 -9.31 14.82
C LYS A 298 -8.91 -9.74 15.85
N GLN A 299 -10.20 -9.47 15.60
CA GLN A 299 -11.31 -9.89 16.45
C GLN A 299 -11.78 -11.31 16.14
N LEU A 300 -11.34 -11.92 15.04
CA LEU A 300 -11.77 -13.27 14.70
C LEU A 300 -10.99 -14.28 15.54
N LYS A 301 -11.67 -15.37 15.88
CA LYS A 301 -11.05 -16.53 16.52
C LYS A 301 -9.93 -17.07 15.62
N GLY A 302 -8.74 -17.32 16.18
CA GLY A 302 -7.57 -17.80 15.43
C GLY A 302 -6.72 -16.70 14.80
N PHE A 303 -7.20 -15.46 14.69
CA PHE A 303 -6.41 -14.32 14.21
C PHE A 303 -5.61 -13.68 15.35
N THR A 304 -4.54 -14.37 15.76
CA THR A 304 -3.52 -13.77 16.65
C THR A 304 -2.71 -12.70 15.91
N ASP A 305 -1.90 -11.93 16.64
CA ASP A 305 -1.05 -10.90 16.02
C ASP A 305 -0.07 -11.50 14.99
N GLU A 306 0.39 -12.74 15.19
CA GLU A 306 1.26 -13.46 14.26
C GLU A 306 0.51 -13.85 12.97
N VAL A 307 -0.70 -14.41 13.09
CA VAL A 307 -1.55 -14.79 11.94
C VAL A 307 -1.95 -13.54 11.17
N TYR A 308 -2.33 -12.47 11.87
CA TYR A 308 -2.66 -11.19 11.25
C TYR A 308 -1.44 -10.62 10.50
N ALA A 309 -0.27 -10.56 11.13
CA ALA A 309 0.94 -10.05 10.50
C ALA A 309 1.39 -10.89 9.29
N ALA A 310 1.14 -12.20 9.32
CA ALA A 310 1.52 -13.10 8.22
C ALA A 310 0.62 -12.97 6.99
N PHE A 311 -0.69 -12.75 7.17
CA PHE A 311 -1.65 -12.93 6.08
C PHE A 311 -2.50 -11.69 5.74
N ALA A 312 -2.71 -10.74 6.66
CA ALA A 312 -3.66 -9.65 6.46
C ALA A 312 -3.33 -8.76 5.26
N ASP A 313 -2.03 -8.57 4.94
CA ASP A 313 -1.60 -7.75 3.80
C ASP A 313 -2.00 -8.33 2.43
N GLN A 314 -2.30 -9.63 2.37
CA GLN A 314 -2.73 -10.32 1.15
C GLN A 314 -4.25 -10.36 0.97
N MET A 315 -4.99 -9.80 1.93
CA MET A 315 -6.45 -9.76 1.93
C MET A 315 -6.93 -8.32 1.76
N THR A 316 -8.11 -8.16 1.17
CA THR A 316 -8.75 -6.84 1.06
C THR A 316 -10.25 -6.94 1.31
N ILE A 317 -10.79 -5.86 1.87
CA ILE A 317 -12.24 -5.65 2.00
C ILE A 317 -12.81 -4.94 0.76
N TYR A 318 -11.93 -4.48 -0.13
CA TYR A 318 -12.22 -3.82 -1.39
C TYR A 318 -12.13 -4.82 -2.55
N GLY A 319 -12.28 -4.34 -3.78
CA GLY A 319 -12.10 -5.18 -4.97
C GLY A 319 -13.35 -5.93 -5.44
N GLU A 320 -13.24 -6.44 -6.66
CA GLU A 320 -14.22 -7.30 -7.33
C GLU A 320 -13.67 -8.72 -7.46
N ASN A 321 -14.41 -9.65 -8.08
CA ASN A 321 -13.98 -11.05 -8.22
C ASN A 321 -12.70 -11.28 -9.05
N ARG A 322 -12.18 -10.23 -9.70
CA ARG A 322 -11.02 -10.32 -10.59
C ARG A 322 -9.75 -9.87 -9.90
N ILE A 323 -8.69 -10.67 -10.04
CA ILE A 323 -7.37 -10.33 -9.50
C ILE A 323 -6.51 -9.68 -10.57
N ASN A 324 -5.88 -8.55 -10.24
CA ASN A 324 -4.87 -7.95 -11.09
C ASN A 324 -3.57 -8.77 -11.06
N VAL A 325 -3.41 -9.67 -12.04
CA VAL A 325 -2.24 -10.55 -12.13
C VAL A 325 -0.97 -9.82 -12.54
N GLU A 326 -1.07 -8.71 -13.28
CA GLU A 326 0.07 -7.87 -13.66
C GLU A 326 0.68 -7.21 -12.41
N SER A 327 -0.18 -6.62 -11.58
CA SER A 327 0.23 -5.97 -10.33
C SER A 327 0.76 -6.97 -9.30
N LEU A 328 0.11 -8.13 -9.19
CA LEU A 328 0.53 -9.22 -8.33
C LEU A 328 1.91 -9.75 -8.73
N LEU A 329 2.11 -10.11 -10.00
CA LEU A 329 3.41 -10.60 -10.48
C LEU A 329 4.47 -9.50 -10.45
N GLY A 330 4.13 -8.26 -10.78
CA GLY A 330 5.01 -7.11 -10.62
C GLY A 330 5.50 -6.92 -9.18
N SER A 331 4.71 -7.31 -8.17
CA SER A 331 5.12 -7.29 -6.76
C SER A 331 6.11 -8.38 -6.37
N LEU A 332 6.17 -9.43 -7.18
CA LEU A 332 7.06 -10.57 -7.00
C LEU A 332 8.33 -10.49 -7.86
N LEU A 333 8.41 -9.53 -8.79
CA LEU A 333 9.60 -9.28 -9.59
C LEU A 333 10.76 -8.84 -8.69
N GLY A 334 11.91 -9.49 -8.84
CA GLY A 334 13.08 -9.26 -7.98
C GLY A 334 12.97 -9.84 -6.57
N VAL A 335 11.82 -10.45 -6.20
CA VAL A 335 11.59 -11.09 -4.88
C VAL A 335 12.08 -12.55 -4.86
N GLY A 336 12.69 -13.04 -5.94
CA GLY A 336 13.36 -14.33 -5.95
C GLY A 336 14.64 -14.26 -5.13
N SER A 337 14.72 -15.04 -4.05
CA SER A 337 15.97 -15.36 -3.35
C SER A 337 17.17 -15.31 -4.30
N LEU A 338 17.96 -14.24 -4.20
CA LEU A 338 19.28 -14.13 -4.83
C LEU A 338 20.33 -14.94 -4.05
N ASN A 339 19.91 -15.84 -3.14
CA ASN A 339 20.82 -16.69 -2.38
C ASN A 339 20.55 -18.17 -2.69
N PRO A 340 21.19 -18.73 -3.74
CA PRO A 340 21.22 -20.18 -3.98
C PRO A 340 21.99 -20.96 -2.89
N ASP A 341 22.66 -20.27 -1.96
CA ASP A 341 23.51 -20.87 -0.92
C ASP A 341 22.76 -21.32 0.36
N GLN A 342 21.48 -20.97 0.50
CA GLN A 342 20.63 -21.61 1.50
C GLN A 342 19.91 -22.77 0.81
N GLY A 343 20.18 -24.01 1.25
CA GLY A 343 19.68 -25.26 0.67
C GLY A 343 18.15 -25.46 0.70
N ASP A 344 17.36 -24.40 0.82
CA ASP A 344 15.93 -24.42 0.57
C ASP A 344 15.71 -24.29 -0.93
N SER A 345 15.06 -25.30 -1.53
CA SER A 345 14.68 -25.23 -2.94
C SER A 345 13.87 -23.94 -3.18
N PRO A 346 14.25 -23.11 -4.17
CA PRO A 346 13.53 -21.88 -4.45
C PRO A 346 12.09 -22.27 -4.84
N SER A 347 11.14 -21.90 -3.99
CA SER A 347 9.71 -22.10 -4.23
C SER A 347 9.08 -20.76 -4.59
N ALA A 348 8.12 -20.81 -5.50
CA ALA A 348 7.36 -19.63 -5.85
C ALA A 348 6.71 -19.06 -4.58
N PRO A 349 6.77 -17.75 -4.36
CA PRO A 349 6.15 -17.12 -3.21
C PRO A 349 4.70 -17.56 -3.08
N VAL A 350 4.22 -17.67 -1.86
CA VAL A 350 2.82 -18.03 -1.57
C VAL A 350 1.85 -17.13 -2.36
N GLN A 351 2.20 -15.85 -2.53
CA GLN A 351 1.45 -14.87 -3.32
C GLN A 351 1.32 -15.24 -4.82
N PHE A 352 2.31 -15.96 -5.37
CA PHE A 352 2.22 -16.52 -6.71
C PHE A 352 1.24 -17.68 -6.76
N LEU A 353 1.30 -18.59 -5.78
CA LEU A 353 0.39 -19.72 -5.70
C LEU A 353 -1.06 -19.27 -5.50
N THR A 354 -1.28 -18.18 -4.78
CA THR A 354 -2.61 -17.54 -4.68
C THR A 354 -3.08 -16.92 -6.00
N ALA A 355 -2.15 -16.46 -6.86
CA ALA A 355 -2.48 -16.01 -8.21
C ALA A 355 -2.95 -17.18 -9.08
N VAL A 356 -2.22 -18.30 -9.00
CA VAL A 356 -2.46 -19.51 -9.79
C VAL A 356 -3.80 -20.15 -9.42
N SER A 357 -4.18 -20.14 -8.14
CA SER A 357 -5.47 -20.66 -7.68
C SER A 357 -6.69 -19.87 -8.16
N VAL A 358 -6.48 -18.76 -8.85
CA VAL A 358 -7.52 -18.08 -9.64
C VAL A 358 -7.98 -18.95 -10.81
N CYS A 359 -7.06 -19.70 -11.41
CA CYS A 359 -7.29 -20.41 -12.67
C CYS A 359 -7.26 -21.93 -12.52
N LEU A 360 -6.61 -22.46 -11.47
CA LEU A 360 -6.44 -23.89 -11.24
C LEU A 360 -7.09 -24.35 -9.95
N ALA A 361 -7.70 -25.54 -9.99
CA ALA A 361 -8.16 -26.24 -8.78
C ALA A 361 -6.96 -26.75 -7.95
N PRO A 362 -7.11 -27.01 -6.64
CA PRO A 362 -5.98 -27.39 -5.77
C PRO A 362 -5.30 -28.68 -6.24
N GLU A 363 -6.07 -29.64 -6.75
CA GLU A 363 -5.54 -30.89 -7.29
C GLU A 363 -4.68 -30.65 -8.52
N GLN A 364 -5.06 -29.69 -9.36
CA GLN A 364 -4.30 -29.29 -10.54
C GLN A 364 -3.04 -28.52 -10.15
N ILE A 365 -3.11 -27.64 -9.12
CA ILE A 365 -1.94 -26.92 -8.61
C ILE A 365 -0.88 -27.90 -8.09
N LEU A 366 -1.30 -28.96 -7.39
CA LEU A 366 -0.38 -29.98 -6.90
C LEU A 366 0.29 -30.75 -8.05
N GLN A 367 -0.44 -31.06 -9.11
CA GLN A 367 0.08 -31.80 -10.27
C GLN A 367 1.01 -30.95 -11.15
N VAL A 368 0.65 -29.68 -11.37
CA VAL A 368 1.43 -28.75 -12.21
C VAL A 368 2.49 -28.00 -11.38
N GLY A 369 2.56 -28.23 -10.08
CA GLY A 369 3.31 -27.41 -9.11
C GLY A 369 4.80 -27.25 -9.42
N GLU A 370 5.48 -28.32 -9.84
CA GLU A 370 6.89 -28.27 -10.22
C GLU A 370 7.12 -27.39 -11.45
N ARG A 371 6.30 -27.56 -12.49
CA ARG A 371 6.36 -26.74 -13.70
C ARG A 371 6.00 -25.28 -13.44
N LEU A 372 5.01 -25.03 -12.59
CA LEU A 372 4.62 -23.68 -12.16
C LEU A 372 5.76 -22.98 -11.43
N ASN A 373 6.44 -23.71 -10.54
CA ASN A 373 7.60 -23.19 -9.82
C ASN A 373 8.75 -22.85 -10.78
N LEU A 374 9.09 -23.77 -11.68
CA LEU A 374 10.12 -23.55 -12.70
C LEU A 374 9.78 -22.36 -13.61
N TRP A 375 8.52 -22.25 -14.04
CA TRP A 375 8.04 -21.12 -14.82
C TRP A 375 8.18 -19.81 -14.05
N TYR A 376 7.78 -19.75 -12.78
CA TYR A 376 7.91 -18.54 -11.96
C TYR A 376 9.38 -18.12 -11.81
N LEU A 377 10.28 -19.07 -11.54
CA LEU A 377 11.72 -18.79 -11.41
C LEU A 377 12.33 -18.32 -12.74
N ALA A 378 11.95 -18.97 -13.85
CA ALA A 378 12.36 -18.55 -15.18
C ALA A 378 11.84 -17.14 -15.48
N PHE A 379 10.54 -16.88 -15.29
CA PHE A 379 9.93 -15.58 -15.47
C PHE A 379 10.66 -14.50 -14.67
N ASN A 380 10.88 -14.70 -13.37
CA ASN A 380 11.56 -13.73 -12.52
C ASN A 380 13.00 -13.47 -12.98
N ARG A 381 13.76 -14.51 -13.37
CA ARG A 381 15.13 -14.35 -13.90
C ARG A 381 15.18 -13.68 -15.26
N CYS A 382 14.36 -14.11 -16.22
CA CYS A 382 14.34 -13.53 -17.58
C CYS A 382 13.90 -12.06 -17.52
N VAL A 383 12.90 -11.75 -16.69
CA VAL A 383 12.34 -10.40 -16.52
C VAL A 383 13.27 -9.49 -15.71
N ALA A 384 13.87 -9.97 -14.61
CA ALA A 384 14.73 -9.16 -13.76
C ALA A 384 16.14 -8.95 -14.34
N ALA A 385 16.69 -9.95 -15.05
CA ALA A 385 18.10 -9.92 -15.42
C ALA A 385 18.35 -9.48 -16.87
N ARG A 386 17.34 -9.46 -17.77
CA ARG A 386 17.57 -9.40 -19.24
C ARG A 386 18.62 -10.42 -19.73
N LEU A 387 18.95 -11.44 -18.92
CA LEU A 387 20.06 -12.36 -19.18
C LEU A 387 19.54 -13.52 -20.02
N THR A 388 19.98 -13.57 -21.27
CA THR A 388 19.67 -14.61 -22.26
C THR A 388 20.64 -15.79 -22.26
N ASP A 389 21.58 -15.88 -21.32
CA ASP A 389 22.80 -16.67 -21.56
C ASP A 389 22.83 -18.08 -20.95
N LEU A 390 21.68 -18.63 -20.54
CA LEU A 390 21.56 -20.05 -20.15
C LEU A 390 20.62 -20.80 -21.11
N PRO A 391 21.10 -21.83 -21.85
CA PRO A 391 20.34 -22.49 -22.92
C PRO A 391 19.11 -23.28 -22.42
N GLU A 392 19.14 -23.82 -21.20
CA GLU A 392 17.98 -24.48 -20.57
C GLU A 392 16.90 -23.47 -20.14
N ILE A 393 17.31 -22.25 -19.81
CA ILE A 393 16.41 -21.15 -19.44
C ILE A 393 15.88 -20.46 -20.70
N GLN A 394 16.61 -20.42 -21.82
CA GLN A 394 16.13 -19.91 -23.10
C GLN A 394 14.88 -20.63 -23.64
N ALA A 395 14.72 -21.93 -23.35
CA ALA A 395 13.53 -22.70 -23.73
C ALA A 395 12.28 -22.35 -22.91
N LEU A 396 12.47 -21.76 -21.72
CA LEU A 396 11.40 -21.33 -20.79
C LEU A 396 11.24 -19.81 -20.73
N CYS A 397 12.24 -19.04 -21.18
CA CYS A 397 12.13 -17.60 -21.39
C CYS A 397 11.23 -17.36 -22.61
N PRO A 398 10.15 -16.58 -22.48
CA PRO A 398 9.29 -16.22 -23.60
C PRO A 398 9.94 -15.13 -24.47
N LEU A 399 11.08 -15.43 -25.11
CA LEU A 399 11.79 -14.47 -25.97
C LEU A 399 12.02 -14.95 -27.42
N ASN A 400 11.54 -16.14 -27.80
CA ASN A 400 11.37 -16.44 -29.23
C ASN A 400 9.91 -16.18 -29.61
N GLU A 401 9.73 -15.06 -30.32
CA GLU A 401 8.45 -14.41 -30.64
C GLU A 401 7.66 -14.10 -29.38
N THR A 402 7.78 -12.88 -28.84
CA THR A 402 6.89 -12.44 -27.76
C THR A 402 5.45 -12.43 -28.31
N PRO A 403 4.55 -13.38 -27.98
CA PRO A 403 3.14 -13.03 -27.99
C PRO A 403 3.08 -11.80 -27.09
N GLY A 404 2.54 -10.69 -27.60
CA GLY A 404 2.61 -9.41 -26.90
C GLY A 404 2.30 -9.63 -25.42
N LEU A 405 3.21 -9.21 -24.54
CA LEU A 405 3.06 -9.23 -23.07
C LEU A 405 1.82 -8.42 -22.60
N THR A 406 1.08 -7.87 -23.55
CA THR A 406 -0.04 -6.98 -23.44
C THR A 406 -1.14 -7.46 -24.39
N PRO A 407 -2.36 -7.75 -23.91
CA PRO A 407 -2.78 -7.77 -22.50
C PRO A 407 -2.13 -8.91 -21.70
N PHE A 408 -1.55 -8.60 -20.53
CA PHE A 408 -0.77 -9.55 -19.71
C PHE A 408 -1.63 -10.66 -19.08
N ASP A 409 -2.88 -10.35 -18.78
CA ASP A 409 -3.93 -11.29 -18.36
C ASP A 409 -4.15 -12.41 -19.38
N ASN A 410 -4.25 -12.09 -20.68
CA ASN A 410 -4.37 -13.10 -21.73
C ASN A 410 -3.12 -13.98 -21.82
N TYR A 411 -1.94 -13.35 -21.72
CA TYR A 411 -0.68 -14.09 -21.67
C TYR A 411 -0.64 -15.05 -20.48
N PHE A 412 -1.04 -14.60 -19.30
CA PHE A 412 -1.10 -15.43 -18.09
C PHE A 412 -2.05 -16.62 -18.27
N VAL A 413 -3.27 -16.41 -18.77
CA VAL A 413 -4.22 -17.51 -19.05
C VAL A 413 -3.64 -18.53 -20.02
N ASN A 414 -3.00 -18.06 -21.10
CA ASN A 414 -2.39 -18.95 -22.10
C ASN A 414 -1.25 -19.79 -21.52
N VAL A 415 -0.40 -19.21 -20.66
CA VAL A 415 0.63 -19.96 -19.94
C VAL A 415 -0.01 -21.02 -19.06
N MET A 416 -1.04 -20.67 -18.29
CA MET A 416 -1.72 -21.61 -17.41
C MET A 416 -2.35 -22.77 -18.20
N ALA A 417 -2.93 -22.49 -19.37
CA ALA A 417 -3.46 -23.49 -20.29
C ALA A 417 -2.36 -24.43 -20.84
N GLN A 418 -1.18 -23.89 -21.18
CA GLN A 418 -0.06 -24.70 -21.68
C GLN A 418 0.52 -25.59 -20.59
N LEU A 419 0.71 -25.06 -19.38
CA LEU A 419 1.24 -25.81 -18.26
C LEU A 419 0.32 -26.96 -17.84
N THR A 420 -0.99 -26.73 -17.84
CA THR A 420 -1.99 -27.78 -17.57
C THR A 420 -2.11 -28.81 -18.68
N ALA A 421 -2.13 -28.38 -19.94
CA ALA A 421 -2.18 -29.28 -21.08
C ALA A 421 -0.96 -30.21 -21.13
N ALA A 422 0.22 -29.73 -20.72
CA ALA A 422 1.43 -30.53 -20.65
C ALA A 422 1.36 -31.67 -19.61
N GLU A 423 0.51 -31.55 -18.59
CA GLU A 423 0.20 -32.59 -17.60
C GLU A 423 -1.07 -33.39 -17.96
N GLY A 424 -1.66 -33.15 -19.14
CA GLY A 424 -2.87 -33.85 -19.59
C GLY A 424 -4.15 -33.46 -18.84
N LEU A 425 -4.16 -32.28 -18.22
CA LEU A 425 -5.30 -31.76 -17.46
C LEU A 425 -6.21 -30.87 -18.31
N ASP A 426 -7.52 -30.95 -18.04
CA ASP A 426 -8.50 -30.03 -18.63
C ASP A 426 -8.39 -28.64 -17.98
N PHE A 427 -8.48 -27.59 -18.79
CA PHE A 427 -8.31 -26.21 -18.35
C PHE A 427 -9.46 -25.33 -18.85
N ASP A 428 -10.22 -24.77 -17.92
CA ASP A 428 -11.28 -23.82 -18.23
C ASP A 428 -10.68 -22.41 -18.41
N SER A 429 -10.26 -22.12 -19.65
CA SER A 429 -9.69 -20.82 -20.00
C SER A 429 -10.67 -19.67 -19.76
N LYS A 430 -11.97 -19.91 -19.99
CA LYS A 430 -13.00 -18.90 -19.82
C LYS A 430 -13.21 -18.53 -18.36
N ALA A 431 -13.28 -19.53 -17.46
CA ALA A 431 -13.38 -19.27 -16.03
C ALA A 431 -12.14 -18.55 -15.47
N CYS A 432 -10.95 -18.87 -15.99
CA CYS A 432 -9.71 -18.16 -15.65
C CYS A 432 -9.75 -16.69 -16.14
N GLU A 433 -10.11 -16.45 -17.41
CA GLU A 433 -10.27 -15.10 -17.99
C GLU A 433 -11.26 -14.24 -17.20
N GLU A 434 -12.38 -14.81 -16.75
CA GLU A 434 -13.38 -14.12 -15.93
C GLU A 434 -12.87 -13.78 -14.51
N SER A 435 -11.78 -14.40 -14.07
CA SER A 435 -11.25 -14.28 -12.71
C SER A 435 -9.93 -13.49 -12.62
N VAL A 436 -9.30 -13.17 -13.76
CA VAL A 436 -8.11 -12.32 -13.84
C VAL A 436 -8.42 -10.96 -14.46
N SER A 437 -7.56 -9.98 -14.21
CA SER A 437 -7.58 -8.66 -14.83
C SER A 437 -6.14 -8.17 -14.97
N ASN A 438 -5.94 -7.20 -15.85
CA ASN A 438 -4.73 -6.36 -15.90
C ASN A 438 -4.99 -4.94 -15.36
N THR A 439 -6.26 -4.56 -15.16
CA THR A 439 -6.63 -3.23 -14.68
C THR A 439 -7.14 -3.26 -13.25
N SER A 440 -6.79 -2.21 -12.50
CA SER A 440 -7.29 -1.98 -11.13
C SER A 440 -8.24 -0.80 -11.04
N ARG A 441 -9.18 -0.91 -10.12
CA ARG A 441 -10.14 0.10 -9.68
C ARG A 441 -9.83 0.57 -8.25
N TYR A 442 -9.25 -0.27 -7.40
CA TYR A 442 -9.04 0.04 -5.99
C TYR A 442 -7.55 0.21 -5.67
N PHE A 443 -7.20 1.35 -5.08
CA PHE A 443 -5.81 1.68 -4.74
C PHE A 443 -5.72 2.17 -3.30
N LYS A 444 -4.78 1.62 -2.53
CA LYS A 444 -4.37 2.14 -1.22
C LYS A 444 -3.12 3.00 -1.40
N ILE A 445 -3.26 4.29 -1.17
CA ILE A 445 -2.22 5.30 -1.34
C ILE A 445 -1.74 5.71 0.06
N THR A 446 -0.48 5.47 0.37
CA THR A 446 0.14 5.87 1.64
C THR A 446 1.18 6.94 1.36
N SER A 447 0.96 8.16 1.85
CA SER A 447 1.92 9.26 1.79
C SER A 447 2.55 9.51 3.14
N GLN A 448 3.88 9.47 3.19
CA GLN A 448 4.66 9.81 4.37
C GLN A 448 5.40 11.12 4.13
N ALA A 449 5.18 12.10 4.99
CA ALA A 449 5.83 13.40 4.91
C ALA A 449 6.60 13.72 6.20
N THR A 450 7.74 14.39 6.04
CA THR A 450 8.61 14.82 7.13
C THR A 450 8.95 16.31 7.01
N VAL A 451 8.79 17.04 8.12
CA VAL A 451 9.15 18.45 8.26
C VAL A 451 9.89 18.61 9.58
N GLY A 452 11.18 18.95 9.53
CA GLY A 452 12.00 19.04 10.73
C GLY A 452 12.03 17.72 11.50
N ARG A 453 11.43 17.70 12.70
CA ARG A 453 11.29 16.48 13.54
C ARG A 453 9.90 15.84 13.48
N ALA A 454 8.94 16.46 12.80
CA ALA A 454 7.59 15.95 12.68
C ALA A 454 7.46 15.06 11.44
N ALA A 455 6.99 13.83 11.63
CA ALA A 455 6.60 12.92 10.56
C ALA A 455 5.09 12.69 10.64
N ARG A 456 4.43 12.63 9.48
CA ARG A 456 3.02 12.28 9.34
C ARG A 456 2.85 11.31 8.20
N THR A 457 2.05 10.27 8.43
CA THR A 457 1.62 9.31 7.41
C THR A 457 0.14 9.50 7.18
N LEU A 458 -0.29 9.49 5.92
CA LEU A 458 -1.69 9.52 5.53
C LEU A 458 -1.97 8.39 4.55
N THR A 459 -3.04 7.65 4.79
CA THR A 459 -3.48 6.56 3.94
C THR A 459 -4.84 6.93 3.31
N LEU A 460 -4.98 6.70 2.01
CA LEU A 460 -6.21 6.97 1.26
C LEU A 460 -6.55 5.72 0.46
N VAL A 461 -7.77 5.20 0.58
CA VAL A 461 -8.26 4.19 -0.34
C VAL A 461 -9.11 4.87 -1.42
N LEU A 462 -8.62 4.81 -2.65
CA LEU A 462 -9.23 5.39 -3.83
C LEU A 462 -9.94 4.31 -4.63
N ARG A 463 -11.22 4.52 -4.94
CA ARG A 463 -11.95 3.74 -5.95
C ARG A 463 -12.09 4.56 -7.22
N TYR A 464 -11.52 4.08 -8.31
CA TYR A 464 -11.71 4.65 -9.65
C TYR A 464 -12.99 4.09 -10.30
N ALA A 465 -13.91 4.98 -10.68
CA ALA A 465 -15.14 4.65 -11.39
C ALA A 465 -15.13 5.26 -12.80
N PRO A 466 -15.28 4.47 -13.88
CA PRO A 466 -15.10 4.94 -15.26
C PRO A 466 -16.31 5.70 -15.88
N SER A 467 -17.21 6.30 -15.09
CA SER A 467 -18.33 7.12 -15.58
C SER A 467 -18.71 8.20 -14.55
N ASP A 468 -19.46 9.24 -14.94
CA ASP A 468 -19.97 10.41 -14.17
C ASP A 468 -20.63 10.16 -12.79
N ALA A 469 -20.56 8.95 -12.23
CA ALA A 469 -20.83 8.67 -10.83
C ALA A 469 -19.60 9.05 -9.99
N ALA A 470 -19.80 10.03 -9.10
CA ALA A 470 -18.82 10.58 -8.17
C ALA A 470 -17.78 9.57 -7.67
N GLU A 471 -16.49 9.95 -7.73
CA GLU A 471 -15.42 9.23 -7.04
C GLU A 471 -15.82 8.94 -5.59
N GLU A 472 -15.92 7.67 -5.23
CA GLU A 472 -16.11 7.27 -3.83
C GLU A 472 -14.76 7.32 -3.13
N ARG A 473 -14.65 8.20 -2.14
CA ARG A 473 -13.43 8.43 -1.36
C ARG A 473 -13.56 7.79 0.01
N TYR A 474 -12.68 6.84 0.32
CA TYR A 474 -12.56 6.29 1.65
C TYR A 474 -11.26 6.82 2.28
N TYR A 475 -11.38 7.89 3.06
CA TYR A 475 -10.26 8.42 3.84
C TYR A 475 -10.05 7.54 5.06
N TRP A 476 -8.83 7.06 5.25
CA TRP A 476 -8.49 6.31 6.45
C TRP A 476 -7.26 6.91 7.13
N ARG A 477 -7.44 7.36 8.37
CA ARG A 477 -6.34 7.89 9.17
C ARG A 477 -5.71 6.74 9.95
N GLU A 478 -4.57 6.27 9.49
CA GLU A 478 -3.65 5.47 10.31
C GLU A 478 -2.88 6.48 11.20
N GLU A 479 -2.91 6.28 12.52
CA GLU A 479 -2.44 7.26 13.53
C GLU A 479 -0.96 7.66 13.43
#